data_AF-A0A535VQU4-F1
#
_entry.id   AF-A0A535VQU4-F1
#
_cell.length_a   1.000
_cell.length_b   1.000
_cell.length_c   1.000
_cell.angle_alpha   90.00
_cell.angle_beta   90.00
_cell.angle_gamma   90.00
#
_symmetry.space_group_name_H-M   'P 1'
#
loop_
_entity.id
_entity.type
_entity.pdbx_description
1 polymer ?
#
loop_
_entity_poly.entity_id
_entity_poly.type
_entity_poly.pdbx_seq_one_letter_code
_entity_poly.pdbx_strand_id
1 'polypeptide(L)'
;MTPRRLLQESDELLYWVEECMVQERRIVPGWLVSRLMVVLRHAHPDLPARLGRERRPNQVMEIIYDAQAALMDQACRSRGPAEVIPLFSRARAVRQRLGEAATV
;
A
#
# COMPACT_ATOMS: atom_id res chain seq x y z
N MET A 1 1.95 8.24 -9.64
CA MET A 1 1.02 7.19 -9.13
C MET A 1 0.88 7.35 -7.62
N THR A 2 -0.24 6.94 -7.02
CA THR A 2 -0.38 6.94 -5.55
C THR A 2 0.09 5.60 -4.97
N PRO A 3 0.67 5.57 -3.75
CA PRO A 3 1.08 4.32 -3.10
C PRO A 3 -0.05 3.28 -3.03
N ARG A 4 -1.29 3.74 -2.80
CA ARG A 4 -2.47 2.87 -2.75
C ARG A 4 -2.78 2.17 -4.08
N ARG A 5 -2.65 2.87 -5.22
CA ARG A 5 -2.82 2.25 -6.55
C ARG A 5 -1.70 1.26 -6.84
N LEU A 6 -0.48 1.57 -6.43
CA LEU A 6 0.68 0.68 -6.59
C LEU A 6 0.56 -0.58 -5.73
N LEU A 7 -0.02 -0.48 -4.53
CA LEU A 7 -0.33 -1.65 -3.69
C LEU A 7 -1.34 -2.58 -4.35
N GLN A 8 -2.41 -2.01 -4.92
CA GLN A 8 -3.40 -2.80 -5.66
C GLN A 8 -2.77 -3.50 -6.88
N GLU A 9 -1.97 -2.76 -7.65
CA GLU A 9 -1.21 -3.34 -8.76
C GLU A 9 -0.28 -4.46 -8.27
N SER A 10 0.43 -4.29 -7.16
CA SER A 10 1.31 -5.35 -6.63
C SER A 10 0.55 -6.60 -6.19
N ASP A 11 -0.65 -6.47 -5.64
CA ASP A 11 -1.51 -7.62 -5.31
C ASP A 11 -1.95 -8.38 -6.57
N GLU A 12 -2.33 -7.67 -7.64
CA GLU A 12 -2.64 -8.31 -8.91
C GLU A 12 -1.43 -9.05 -9.49
N LEU A 13 -0.23 -8.48 -9.38
CA LEU A 13 1.00 -9.13 -9.83
C LEU A 13 1.32 -10.37 -8.98
N LEU A 14 1.12 -10.29 -7.67
CA LEU A 14 1.30 -11.40 -6.74
C LEU A 14 0.42 -12.59 -7.15
N TYR A 15 -0.87 -12.34 -7.41
CA TYR A 15 -1.80 -13.37 -7.90
C TYR A 15 -1.22 -14.14 -9.11
N TRP A 16 -0.69 -13.43 -10.11
CA TRP A 16 -0.11 -14.08 -11.28
C TRP A 16 1.19 -14.86 -10.99
N VAL A 17 1.97 -14.43 -9.99
CA VAL A 17 3.14 -15.18 -9.52
C VAL A 17 2.69 -16.47 -8.81
N GLU A 18 1.66 -16.39 -7.98
CA GLU A 18 1.07 -17.54 -7.29
C GLU A 18 0.50 -18.55 -8.31
N GLU A 19 -0.21 -18.09 -9.34
CA GLU A 19 -0.66 -18.94 -10.45
C GLU A 19 0.51 -19.65 -11.16
N CYS A 20 1.65 -18.97 -11.33
CA CYS A 20 2.85 -19.61 -11.86
C CYS A 20 3.35 -20.74 -10.94
N MET A 21 3.24 -20.58 -9.62
CA MET A 21 3.62 -21.62 -8.65
C MET A 21 2.64 -22.80 -8.68
N VAL A 22 1.34 -22.52 -8.70
CA VAL A 22 0.27 -23.54 -8.81
C VAL A 22 0.42 -24.37 -10.08
N GLN A 23 0.79 -23.72 -11.20
CA GLN A 23 1.03 -24.39 -12.48
C GLN A 23 2.45 -24.96 -12.63
N GLU A 24 3.26 -24.95 -11.57
CA GLU A 24 4.66 -25.42 -11.56
C GLU A 24 5.55 -24.80 -12.66
N ARG A 25 5.23 -23.56 -13.06
CA ARG A 25 6.04 -22.80 -14.00
C ARG A 25 7.37 -22.44 -13.34
N ARG A 26 8.48 -22.76 -13.99
CA ARG A 26 9.82 -22.45 -13.45
C ARG A 26 10.20 -20.96 -13.55
N ILE A 27 9.53 -20.22 -14.44
CA ILE A 27 9.90 -18.86 -14.84
C ILE A 27 8.63 -18.03 -14.98
N VAL A 28 8.62 -16.84 -14.38
CA VAL A 28 7.53 -15.87 -14.53
C VAL A 28 7.50 -15.26 -15.94
N PRO A 29 6.32 -14.97 -16.50
CA PRO A 29 6.20 -14.35 -17.81
C PRO A 29 6.87 -12.97 -17.91
N GLY A 30 7.47 -12.65 -19.06
CA GLY A 30 8.16 -11.37 -19.27
C GLY A 30 7.25 -10.14 -19.17
N TRP A 31 5.96 -10.27 -19.49
CA TRP A 31 4.99 -9.19 -19.30
C TRP A 31 4.76 -8.88 -17.82
N LEU A 32 4.81 -9.90 -16.96
CA LEU A 32 4.64 -9.75 -15.51
C LEU A 32 5.84 -9.00 -14.91
N VAL A 33 7.04 -9.36 -15.34
CA VAL A 33 8.29 -8.67 -14.97
C VAL A 33 8.25 -7.20 -15.39
N SER A 34 7.73 -6.91 -16.58
CA SER A 34 7.68 -5.54 -17.10
C SER A 34 6.77 -4.64 -16.24
N ARG A 35 5.60 -5.15 -15.82
CA ARG A 35 4.70 -4.45 -14.89
C ARG A 35 5.33 -4.34 -13.49
N LEU A 36 5.91 -5.43 -12.99
CA LEU A 36 6.59 -5.44 -11.69
C LEU A 36 7.69 -4.38 -11.61
N MET A 37 8.50 -4.23 -12.65
CA MET A 37 9.56 -3.21 -12.69
C MET A 37 9.03 -1.77 -12.54
N VAL A 38 7.79 -1.49 -12.95
CA VAL A 38 7.15 -0.19 -12.70
C VAL A 38 6.85 -0.03 -11.21
N VAL A 39 6.27 -1.05 -10.58
CA VAL A 39 5.98 -1.06 -9.13
C VAL A 39 7.26 -0.90 -8.32
N LEU A 40 8.29 -1.71 -8.59
CA LEU A 40 9.54 -1.70 -7.82
C LEU A 40 10.23 -0.33 -7.83
N ARG A 41 10.24 0.35 -8.99
CA ARG A 41 10.83 1.70 -9.12
C ARG A 41 10.14 2.75 -8.26
N HIS A 42 8.84 2.58 -7.99
CA HIS A 42 8.10 3.48 -7.10
C HIS A 42 8.18 3.04 -5.63
N ALA A 43 8.35 1.74 -5.37
CA ALA A 43 8.40 1.18 -4.03
C ALA A 43 9.72 1.50 -3.30
N HIS A 44 10.88 1.24 -3.93
CA HIS A 44 12.18 1.50 -3.32
C HIS A 44 13.30 1.49 -4.37
N PRO A 45 14.30 2.39 -4.30
CA PRO A 45 15.37 2.49 -5.31
C PRO A 45 16.16 1.20 -5.53
N ASP A 46 16.34 0.39 -4.49
CA ASP A 46 17.16 -0.83 -4.56
C ASP A 46 16.42 -2.07 -5.08
N LEU A 47 15.09 -2.07 -5.06
CA LEU A 47 14.28 -3.25 -5.44
C LEU A 47 14.43 -3.65 -6.92
N PRO A 48 14.47 -2.72 -7.89
CA PRO A 48 14.75 -3.06 -9.29
C PRO A 48 16.09 -3.82 -9.47
N ALA A 49 17.13 -3.42 -8.73
CA ALA A 49 18.43 -4.07 -8.79
C ALA A 49 18.40 -5.46 -8.16
N ARG A 50 17.68 -5.62 -7.03
CA ARG A 50 17.47 -6.92 -6.36
C ARG A 50 16.73 -7.92 -7.25
N LEU A 51 15.74 -7.47 -8.04
CA LEU A 51 15.10 -8.33 -9.03
C LEU A 51 16.06 -8.77 -10.12
N GLY A 52 16.81 -7.84 -10.71
CA GLY A 52 17.81 -8.14 -11.74
C GLY A 52 17.32 -9.12 -12.81
N ARG A 53 17.98 -10.28 -12.91
CA ARG A 53 17.63 -11.38 -13.83
C ARG A 53 16.83 -12.51 -13.17
N GLU A 54 16.44 -12.36 -11.91
CA GLU A 54 15.65 -13.38 -11.21
C GLU A 54 14.26 -13.49 -11.82
N ARG A 55 13.83 -14.73 -12.10
CA ARG A 55 12.54 -15.03 -12.72
C ARG A 55 11.83 -16.22 -12.07
N ARG A 56 12.44 -16.87 -11.08
CA ARG A 56 11.81 -17.97 -10.36
C ARG A 56 10.64 -17.43 -9.53
N PRO A 57 9.43 -17.99 -9.66
CA PRO A 57 8.23 -17.43 -9.00
C PRO A 57 8.39 -17.19 -7.51
N ASN A 58 8.96 -18.16 -6.77
CA ASN A 58 9.21 -18.03 -5.34
C ASN A 58 10.10 -16.82 -5.00
N GLN A 59 11.18 -16.58 -5.75
CA GLN A 59 12.07 -15.45 -5.50
C GLN A 59 11.45 -14.12 -5.92
N VAL A 60 10.66 -14.12 -7.00
CA VAL A 60 9.92 -12.94 -7.45
C VAL A 60 8.84 -12.56 -6.43
N MET A 61 8.17 -13.54 -5.82
CA MET A 61 7.18 -13.34 -4.76
C MET A 61 7.77 -12.62 -3.55
N GLU A 62 8.93 -13.03 -3.05
CA GLU A 62 9.62 -12.36 -1.94
C GLU A 62 9.91 -10.88 -2.26
N ILE A 63 10.32 -10.59 -3.49
CA ILE A 63 10.57 -9.21 -3.93
C ILE A 63 9.27 -8.39 -3.98
N ILE A 64 8.14 -9.01 -4.33
CA ILE A 64 6.83 -8.36 -4.30
C ILE A 64 6.44 -8.03 -2.85
N TYR A 65 6.66 -8.94 -1.91
CA TYR A 65 6.39 -8.67 -0.48
C TYR A 65 7.21 -7.50 0.05
N ASP A 66 8.49 -7.43 -0.28
CA ASP A 66 9.33 -6.28 0.10
C ASP A 66 8.84 -4.97 -0.54
N ALA A 67 8.37 -5.03 -1.79
CA ALA A 67 7.80 -3.87 -2.47
C ALA A 67 6.50 -3.42 -1.79
N GLN A 68 5.60 -4.34 -1.44
CA GLN A 68 4.37 -4.06 -0.70
C GLN A 68 4.67 -3.44 0.66
N ALA A 69 5.63 -3.99 1.41
CA ALA A 69 6.05 -3.44 2.69
C ALA A 69 6.54 -1.98 2.56
N ALA A 70 7.38 -1.69 1.57
CA ALA A 70 7.85 -0.33 1.30
C ALA A 70 6.70 0.61 0.89
N LEU A 71 5.79 0.16 0.03
CA LEU A 71 4.63 0.94 -0.41
C LEU A 71 3.63 1.17 0.74
N MET A 72 3.45 0.22 1.65
CA MET A 72 2.62 0.38 2.85
C MET A 72 3.21 1.45 3.78
N ASP A 73 4.52 1.43 4.02
CA ASP A 73 5.20 2.46 4.81
C ASP A 73 5.08 3.84 4.14
N GLN A 74 5.31 3.95 2.84
CA GLN A 74 5.06 5.18 2.08
C GLN A 74 3.60 5.65 2.21
N ALA A 75 2.64 4.73 2.09
CA ALA A 75 1.22 5.04 2.22
C ALA A 75 0.91 5.59 3.61
N CYS A 76 1.45 4.98 4.68
CA CYS A 76 1.29 5.46 6.05
C CYS A 76 1.89 6.86 6.24
N ARG A 77 3.10 7.11 5.75
CA ARG A 77 3.77 8.42 5.83
C ARG A 77 3.04 9.52 5.04
N SER A 78 2.35 9.13 3.95
CA SER A 78 1.56 10.06 3.14
C SER A 78 0.23 10.46 3.78
N ARG A 79 -0.19 9.82 4.87
CA ARG A 79 -1.44 10.16 5.55
C ARG A 79 -1.28 11.47 6.30
N GLY A 80 -2.15 12.43 6.00
CA GLY A 80 -2.37 13.58 6.87
C GLY A 80 -3.19 13.20 8.11
N PRO A 81 -3.32 14.12 9.08
CA PRO A 81 -4.24 13.95 10.20
C PRO A 81 -5.64 13.61 9.69
N ALA A 82 -6.28 12.60 10.29
CA ALA A 82 -7.67 12.30 9.99
C ALA A 82 -8.56 13.45 10.44
N GLU A 83 -9.62 13.74 9.67
CA GLU A 83 -10.64 14.68 10.09
C GLU A 83 -11.30 14.17 11.38
N VAL A 84 -11.24 14.98 12.43
CA VAL A 84 -11.86 14.64 13.71
C VAL A 84 -13.36 14.84 13.56
N ILE A 85 -14.12 13.75 13.50
CA ILE A 85 -15.58 13.78 13.51
C ILE A 85 -16.06 14.05 14.94
N PRO A 86 -16.68 15.21 15.24
CA PRO A 86 -17.09 15.54 16.61
C PRO A 86 -18.39 14.81 16.96
N LEU A 87 -18.27 13.71 17.72
CA LEU A 87 -19.41 12.84 18.09
C LEU A 87 -20.50 13.55 18.92
N PHE A 88 -20.18 14.67 19.57
CA PHE A 88 -21.09 15.40 20.46
C PHE A 88 -21.09 16.92 20.23
N SER A 89 -20.89 17.37 18.99
CA SER A 89 -20.87 18.80 18.64
C SER A 89 -22.09 19.56 19.19
N ARG A 90 -23.28 18.96 19.07
CA ARG A 90 -24.54 19.56 19.57
C ARG A 90 -24.64 19.59 21.09
N ALA A 91 -24.27 18.52 21.78
CA ALA A 91 -24.30 18.48 23.25
C ALA A 91 -23.25 19.40 23.88
N ARG A 92 -22.08 19.56 23.24
CA ARG A 92 -21.07 20.53 23.63
C ARG A 92 -21.58 21.97 23.50
N ALA A 93 -22.26 22.30 22.39
CA ALA A 93 -22.86 23.61 22.19
C ALA A 93 -23.97 23.93 23.22
N VAL A 94 -24.82 22.95 23.57
CA VAL A 94 -25.84 23.13 24.62
C VAL A 94 -25.19 23.33 25.99
N ARG A 95 -24.16 22.56 26.33
CA ARG A 95 -23.44 22.70 27.60
C ARG A 95 -22.70 24.05 27.73
N GLN A 96 -22.11 24.55 26.64
CA GLN A 96 -21.51 25.90 26.61
C GLN A 96 -22.55 26.98 26.89
N ARG A 97 -23.69 26.93 26.20
CA ARG A 97 -24.79 27.89 26.43
C ARG A 97 -25.36 27.83 27.85
N LEU A 98 -25.49 26.63 28.42
CA LEU A 98 -25.97 26.46 29.79
C LEU A 98 -24.94 26.91 30.84
N GLY A 99 -23.64 26.77 30.57
CA GLY A 99 -22.57 27.27 31.43
C GLY A 99 -22.46 28.80 31.44
N GLU A 100 -22.66 29.44 30.29
CA GLU A 100 -22.75 30.90 30.16
C GLU A 100 -24.00 31.47 30.87
N ALA A 101 -25.13 30.77 30.81
CA ALA A 101 -26.35 31.18 31.53
C ALA A 101 -26.26 31.02 33.06
N ALA A 102 -25.35 30.19 33.57
CA ALA A 102 -25.15 29.97 35.00
C ALA A 102 -24.10 30.91 35.64
N THR A 103 -23.47 31.79 34.86
CA THR A 103 -22.45 32.74 35.31
C THR A 103 -22.94 34.21 35.35
N VAL A 104 -24.25 34.45 35.21
CA VAL A 104 -24.92 35.76 35.32
C VAL A 104 -25.78 35.82 36.58
#